data_AF-A0A965S200-F1
#
_entry.id   AF-A0A965S200-F1
#
_cell.length_a   1.000
_cell.length_b   1.000
_cell.length_c   1.000
_cell.angle_alpha   90.00
_cell.angle_beta   90.00
_cell.angle_gamma   90.00
#
_symmetry.space_group_name_H-M   'P 1'
#
loop_
_entity.id
_entity.type
_entity.pdbx_description
1 polymer ?
#
loop_
_entity_poly.entity_id
_entity_poly.type
_entity_poly.pdbx_seq_one_letter_code
_entity_poly.pdbx_strand_id
1 'polypeptide(L)'
;MNKLLKKAVYDMIGVLMLIGALAFGWLPGPGGVPLLLGGLGMLSVHHDWAKKLLLKAKEHGTNFYELLFPDNKLVYLLYDVVGLGIFGTALYIILLETKKITQTAAIAAAFIAFGLLLTNRKRLLKISALVKKITKKA
;
A
#
# COMPACT_ATOMS: atom_id res chain seq x y z
N MET A 1 -12.17 -0.16 22.60
CA MET A 1 -11.12 -1.16 22.30
C MET A 1 -9.86 -0.85 23.10
N ASN A 2 -9.40 -1.82 23.90
CA ASN A 2 -8.32 -1.63 24.87
C ASN A 2 -6.98 -1.28 24.18
N LYS A 3 -6.17 -0.37 24.73
CA LYS A 3 -4.91 0.11 24.08
C LYS A 3 -3.95 -1.04 23.79
N LEU A 4 -3.88 -2.01 24.69
CA LEU A 4 -3.07 -3.22 24.56
C LEU A 4 -3.53 -4.11 23.40
N LEU A 5 -4.84 -4.24 23.20
CA LEU A 5 -5.41 -5.04 22.12
C LEU A 5 -5.08 -4.44 20.75
N LYS A 6 -5.15 -3.11 20.62
CA LYS A 6 -4.74 -2.42 19.39
C LYS A 6 -3.29 -2.74 19.03
N LYS A 7 -2.38 -2.57 20.00
CA LYS A 7 -0.96 -2.85 19.82
C LYS A 7 -0.71 -4.31 19.37
N ALA A 8 -1.33 -5.27 20.05
CA ALA A 8 -1.21 -6.68 19.72
C ALA A 8 -1.68 -7.00 18.29
N VAL A 9 -2.74 -6.35 17.81
CA VAL A 9 -3.23 -6.52 16.43
C VAL A 9 -2.23 -5.94 15.41
N TYR A 10 -1.68 -4.74 15.64
CA TYR A 10 -0.66 -4.17 14.76
C TYR A 10 0.61 -5.03 14.71
N ASP A 11 1.06 -5.52 15.86
CA ASP A 11 2.24 -6.38 15.97
C ASP A 11 2.00 -7.73 15.26
N MET A 12 0.82 -8.34 15.45
CA MET A 12 0.46 -9.59 14.80
C MET A 12 0.40 -9.44 13.27
N ILE A 13 -0.24 -8.38 12.76
CA ILE A 13 -0.30 -8.10 11.32
C ILE A 13 1.11 -7.86 10.78
N GLY A 14 1.91 -7.05 11.48
CA GLY A 14 3.28 -6.74 11.06
C GLY A 14 4.17 -7.98 11.01
N VAL A 15 4.10 -8.86 12.01
CA VAL A 15 4.83 -10.13 12.04
C VAL A 15 4.35 -11.09 10.96
N LEU A 16 3.04 -11.23 10.75
CA LEU A 16 2.49 -12.05 9.67
C LEU A 16 2.96 -11.57 8.29
N MET A 17 3.04 -10.25 8.08
CA MET A 17 3.58 -9.68 6.85
C MET A 17 5.08 -9.96 6.69
N LEU A 18 5.88 -9.93 7.77
CA LEU A 18 7.30 -10.30 7.72
C LEU A 18 7.50 -11.79 7.42
N ILE A 19 6.71 -12.67 8.04
CA ILE A 19 6.72 -14.10 7.75
C ILE A 19 6.32 -14.34 6.30
N GLY A 20 5.28 -13.63 5.82
CA GLY A 20 4.89 -13.63 4.42
C GLY A 20 6.03 -13.16 3.51
N ALA A 21 6.77 -12.11 3.89
CA ALA A 21 7.92 -11.65 3.12
C ALA A 21 9.03 -12.71 3.01
N LEU A 22 9.27 -13.50 4.05
CA LEU A 22 10.21 -14.61 4.02
C LEU A 22 9.68 -15.77 3.15
N ALA A 23 8.39 -16.12 3.31
CA ALA A 23 7.75 -17.19 2.56
C ALA A 23 7.61 -16.89 1.06
N PHE A 24 7.40 -15.62 0.70
CA PHE A 24 7.28 -15.14 -0.68
C PHE A 24 8.55 -14.44 -1.18
N GLY A 25 9.62 -14.42 -0.38
CA GLY A 25 10.90 -13.78 -0.70
C GLY A 25 11.75 -14.55 -1.71
N TRP A 26 11.46 -15.84 -1.89
CA TRP A 26 12.08 -16.69 -2.91
C TRP A 26 11.50 -16.50 -4.31
N LEU A 27 10.33 -15.86 -4.45
CA LEU A 27 9.78 -15.58 -5.76
C LEU A 27 10.67 -14.51 -6.41
N PRO A 28 11.35 -14.79 -7.53
CA PRO A 28 12.11 -13.79 -8.26
C PRO A 28 11.09 -12.81 -8.88
N GLY A 29 10.67 -11.82 -8.09
CA GLY A 29 9.57 -10.91 -8.41
C GLY A 29 9.12 -10.04 -7.23
N PRO A 30 8.29 -9.01 -7.49
CA PRO A 30 8.04 -7.86 -6.61
C PRO A 30 7.24 -8.12 -5.33
N GLY A 31 6.98 -9.38 -4.93
CA GLY A 31 6.08 -9.69 -3.81
C GLY A 31 6.69 -9.53 -2.43
N GLY A 32 7.92 -10.00 -2.22
CA GLY A 32 8.55 -10.03 -0.89
C GLY A 32 8.90 -8.66 -0.32
N VAL A 33 9.34 -7.72 -1.17
CA VAL A 33 9.80 -6.40 -0.74
C VAL A 33 8.65 -5.52 -0.19
N PRO A 34 7.48 -5.41 -0.84
CA PRO A 34 6.30 -4.74 -0.27
C PRO A 34 5.80 -5.35 1.02
N LEU A 35 5.80 -6.68 1.12
CA LEU A 35 5.42 -7.39 2.33
C LEU A 35 6.39 -7.06 3.48
N LEU A 36 7.69 -7.01 3.19
CA LEU A 36 8.71 -6.62 4.15
C LEU A 36 8.56 -5.16 4.59
N LEU A 37 8.43 -4.24 3.64
CA LEU A 37 8.27 -2.80 3.92
C LEU A 37 6.95 -2.50 4.63
N GLY A 38 5.86 -3.19 4.25
CA GLY A 38 4.55 -3.08 4.89
C GLY A 38 4.56 -3.63 6.32
N GLY A 39 5.18 -4.80 6.52
CA GLY A 39 5.32 -5.41 7.84
C GLY A 39 6.17 -4.56 8.78
N LEU A 40 7.34 -4.11 8.33
CA LEU A 40 8.18 -3.17 9.07
C LEU A 40 7.46 -1.84 9.31
N GLY A 41 6.63 -1.38 8.35
CA GLY A 41 5.80 -0.18 8.48
C GLY A 41 4.81 -0.29 9.63
N MET A 42 4.06 -1.40 9.71
CA MET A 42 3.12 -1.66 10.80
C MET A 42 3.82 -1.78 12.15
N LEU A 43 4.95 -2.51 12.22
CA LEU A 43 5.73 -2.66 13.46
C LEU A 43 6.39 -1.35 13.91
N SER A 44 6.76 -0.46 12.98
CA SER A 44 7.40 0.82 13.29
C SER A 44 6.51 1.79 14.07
N VAL A 45 5.19 1.57 14.09
CA VAL A 45 4.22 2.37 14.87
C VAL A 45 4.48 2.25 16.37
N HIS A 46 4.97 1.10 16.82
CA HIS A 46 5.18 0.82 18.24
C HIS A 46 6.62 0.44 18.59
N HIS A 47 7.50 0.22 17.60
CA HIS A 47 8.86 -0.27 17.82
C HIS A 47 9.92 0.51 17.04
N ASP A 48 10.86 1.13 17.74
CA ASP A 48 11.94 1.93 17.14
C ASP A 48 12.94 1.09 16.32
N TRP A 49 13.14 -0.18 16.69
CA TRP A 49 14.01 -1.08 15.93
C TRP A 49 13.45 -1.33 14.52
N ALA A 50 12.13 -1.50 14.41
CA ALA A 50 11.46 -1.74 13.13
C ALA A 50 11.54 -0.49 12.25
N LYS A 51 11.45 0.70 12.86
CA LYS A 51 11.68 1.98 12.17
C LYS A 51 13.09 2.09 11.59
N LYS A 52 14.12 1.72 12.36
CA LYS A 52 15.52 1.70 11.89
C LYS A 52 15.71 0.70 10.73
N LEU A 53 15.09 -0.48 10.83
CA LEU A 53 15.15 -1.49 9.78
C LEU A 53 14.45 -1.02 8.49
N LEU A 54 13.28 -0.38 8.63
CA LEU A 54 12.52 0.16 7.50
C LEU A 54 13.32 1.24 6.76
N LEU A 55 14.02 2.12 7.48
CA LEU A 55 14.87 3.13 6.87
C LEU A 55 16.01 2.50 6.06
N LYS A 56 16.71 1.51 6.63
CA LYS A 56 17.75 0.75 5.91
C LYS A 56 17.20 0.02 4.67
N ALA A 57 16.04 -0.63 4.81
CA ALA A 57 15.39 -1.34 3.72
C ALA A 57 14.95 -0.38 2.60
N LYS A 58 14.52 0.83 2.95
CA LYS A 58 14.13 1.86 1.99
C LYS A 58 15.32 2.45 1.22
N GLU A 59 16.46 2.63 1.88
CA GLU A 59 17.71 3.09 1.24
C GLU A 59 18.20 2.12 0.17
N HIS A 60 18.03 0.81 0.39
CA HIS A 60 18.42 -0.23 -0.57
C HIS A 60 17.28 -0.64 -1.52
N GLY A 61 16.05 -0.21 -1.25
CA GLY A 61 14.83 -0.62 -1.95
C GLY A 61 14.35 0.34 -3.04
N THR A 62 15.11 1.37 -3.38
CA THR A 62 14.73 2.40 -4.37
C THR A 62 14.39 1.82 -5.74
N ASN A 63 15.02 0.70 -6.13
CA ASN A 63 14.74 -0.03 -7.37
C ASN A 63 13.28 -0.52 -7.49
N PHE A 64 12.56 -0.67 -6.38
CA PHE A 64 11.20 -1.21 -6.37
C PHE A 64 10.16 -0.24 -6.95
N TYR A 65 10.24 1.04 -6.58
CA TYR A 65 9.27 2.03 -7.07
C TYR A 65 9.46 2.28 -8.57
N GLU A 66 10.71 2.26 -9.04
CA GLU A 66 11.04 2.41 -10.45
C GLU A 66 10.62 1.18 -11.28
N LEU A 67 10.68 -0.03 -10.70
CA LEU A 67 10.22 -1.26 -11.35
C LEU A 67 8.68 -1.34 -11.43
N LEU A 68 7.96 -0.93 -10.38
CA LEU A 68 6.49 -0.95 -10.38
C LEU A 68 5.85 0.21 -11.15
N PHE A 69 6.48 1.38 -11.16
CA PHE A 69 5.96 2.57 -11.82
C PHE A 69 7.01 3.21 -12.73
N PRO A 70 7.33 2.57 -13.88
CA PRO A 70 8.24 3.16 -14.87
C PRO A 70 7.79 4.58 -15.26
N ASP A 71 8.74 5.51 -15.43
CA ASP A 71 8.48 6.90 -15.86
C ASP A 71 8.06 6.96 -17.36
N ASN A 72 6.94 6.32 -17.70
CA ASN A 72 6.34 6.31 -19.05
C ASN A 72 4.85 6.70 -19.01
N LYS A 73 4.49 7.71 -19.81
CA LYS A 73 3.11 8.24 -19.94
C LYS A 73 2.07 7.17 -20.27
N LEU A 74 2.41 6.19 -21.12
CA LEU A 74 1.49 5.11 -21.51
C LEU A 74 1.22 4.14 -20.37
N VAL A 75 2.26 3.79 -19.61
CA VAL A 75 2.16 2.90 -18.45
C VAL A 75 1.26 3.56 -17.38
N TYR A 76 1.40 4.86 -17.17
CA TYR A 76 0.50 5.60 -16.26
C TYR A 76 -0.96 5.59 -16.70
N LEU A 77 -1.23 5.76 -17.99
CA LEU A 77 -2.59 5.70 -18.51
C LEU A 77 -3.20 4.30 -18.32
N LEU A 78 -2.41 3.25 -18.59
CA LEU A 78 -2.80 1.86 -18.37
C LEU A 78 -3.18 1.60 -16.90
N TYR A 79 -2.35 2.02 -15.95
CA TYR A 79 -2.67 1.88 -14.52
C TYR A 79 -3.92 2.65 -14.09
N ASP A 80 -4.17 3.84 -14.65
CA ASP A 80 -5.40 4.59 -14.35
C ASP A 80 -6.64 3.90 -14.93
N VAL A 81 -6.58 3.37 -16.16
CA VAL A 81 -7.68 2.62 -16.78
C VAL A 81 -7.97 1.33 -16.03
N VAL A 82 -6.91 0.57 -15.71
CA VAL A 82 -7.02 -0.67 -14.94
C VAL A 82 -7.54 -0.39 -13.52
N GLY A 83 -7.02 0.64 -12.86
CA GLY A 83 -7.45 1.04 -11.52
C GLY A 83 -8.92 1.46 -11.49
N LEU A 84 -9.37 2.26 -12.45
CA LEU A 84 -10.78 2.64 -12.58
C LEU A 84 -11.68 1.44 -12.89
N GLY A 85 -11.22 0.52 -13.75
CA GLY A 85 -11.93 -0.72 -14.05
C GLY A 85 -12.14 -1.57 -12.80
N ILE A 86 -11.06 -1.88 -12.08
CA ILE A 86 -11.11 -2.68 -10.85
C ILE A 86 -11.97 -2.00 -9.79
N PHE A 87 -11.82 -0.68 -9.61
CA PHE A 87 -12.61 0.07 -8.62
C PHE A 87 -14.10 0.07 -8.96
N GLY A 88 -14.46 0.27 -10.24
CA GLY A 88 -15.83 0.22 -10.72
C GLY A 88 -16.46 -1.17 -10.54
N THR A 89 -15.74 -2.24 -10.90
CA THR A 89 -16.19 -3.62 -10.69
C THR A 89 -16.35 -3.95 -9.21
N ALA A 90 -15.41 -3.51 -8.36
CA ALA A 90 -15.50 -3.70 -6.92
C ALA A 90 -16.72 -3.01 -6.32
N LEU A 91 -16.99 -1.75 -6.71
CA LEU A 91 -18.20 -1.04 -6.29
C LEU A 91 -19.48 -1.74 -6.78
N TYR A 92 -19.50 -2.21 -8.03
CA TYR A 92 -20.63 -2.97 -8.57
C TYR A 92 -20.92 -4.22 -7.73
N ILE A 93 -19.90 -5.00 -7.37
CA ILE A 93 -20.04 -6.19 -6.52
C ILE A 93 -20.53 -5.82 -5.11
N ILE A 94 -19.97 -4.77 -4.51
CA ILE A 94 -20.39 -4.30 -3.18
C ILE A 94 -21.87 -3.92 -3.16
N LEU A 95 -22.38 -3.30 -4.23
CA LEU A 95 -23.75 -2.81 -4.32
C LEU A 95 -24.77 -3.91 -4.64
N LEU A 96 -24.39 -4.98 -5.36
CA LEU A 96 -25.33 -5.98 -5.87
C LEU A 96 -25.23 -7.36 -5.22
N GLU A 97 -24.08 -7.76 -4.71
CA GLU A 97 -23.95 -9.04 -4.02
C GLU A 97 -24.13 -8.90 -2.51
N THR A 98 -24.89 -9.83 -1.92
CA THR A 98 -25.13 -9.94 -0.47
C THR A 98 -24.24 -10.98 0.22
N LYS A 99 -23.44 -11.74 -0.55
CA LYS A 99 -22.52 -12.74 0.02
C LYS A 99 -21.36 -12.05 0.72
N LYS A 100 -21.18 -12.34 2.02
CA LYS A 100 -20.17 -11.68 2.86
C LYS A 100 -18.73 -11.87 2.38
N ILE A 101 -18.41 -13.02 1.80
CA ILE A 101 -17.05 -13.35 1.34
C ILE A 101 -16.67 -12.48 0.13
N THR A 102 -17.55 -12.39 -0.87
CA THR A 102 -17.30 -11.61 -2.08
C THR A 102 -17.35 -10.11 -1.83
N GLN A 103 -18.23 -9.64 -0.95
CA GLN A 103 -18.19 -8.25 -0.47
C GLN A 103 -16.85 -7.92 0.21
N THR A 104 -16.34 -8.79 1.07
CA THR A 104 -15.04 -8.55 1.74
C THR A 104 -13.90 -8.47 0.73
N ALA A 105 -13.88 -9.38 -0.26
CA ALA A 105 -12.91 -9.35 -1.34
C ALA A 105 -13.03 -8.08 -2.21
N ALA A 106 -14.26 -7.66 -2.52
CA ALA A 106 -14.52 -6.45 -3.29
C ALA A 106 -14.11 -5.18 -2.54
N ILE A 107 -14.35 -5.11 -1.23
CA ILE A 107 -13.87 -3.99 -0.39
C ILE A 107 -12.34 -3.93 -0.43
N ALA A 108 -11.65 -5.06 -0.25
CA ALA A 108 -10.19 -5.10 -0.33
C ALA A 108 -9.68 -4.66 -1.72
N ALA A 109 -10.31 -5.14 -2.80
CA ALA A 109 -10.01 -4.75 -4.17
C ALA A 109 -10.23 -3.25 -4.41
N ALA A 110 -11.30 -2.67 -3.87
CA ALA A 110 -11.58 -1.24 -3.95
C ALA A 110 -10.49 -0.40 -3.26
N PHE A 111 -10.04 -0.80 -2.07
CA PHE A 111 -8.93 -0.12 -1.38
C PHE A 111 -7.61 -0.20 -2.15
N ILE A 112 -7.30 -1.35 -2.74
CA ILE A 112 -6.10 -1.54 -3.56
C ILE A 112 -6.16 -0.67 -4.82
N ALA A 113 -7.28 -0.71 -5.55
CA ALA A 113 -7.48 0.08 -6.76
C ALA A 113 -7.44 1.59 -6.48
N PHE A 114 -8.05 2.03 -5.37
CA PHE A 114 -7.99 3.41 -4.93
C PHE A 114 -6.56 3.82 -4.55
N GLY A 115 -5.83 2.96 -3.83
CA GLY A 115 -4.42 3.16 -3.50
C GLY A 115 -3.55 3.32 -4.75
N LEU A 116 -3.77 2.46 -5.75
CA LEU A 116 -3.12 2.54 -7.07
C LEU A 116 -3.40 3.90 -7.75
N LEU A 117 -4.67 4.30 -7.87
CA LEU A 117 -5.06 5.58 -8.50
C LEU A 117 -4.43 6.81 -7.81
N LEU A 118 -4.25 6.75 -6.49
CA LEU A 118 -3.62 7.81 -5.71
C LEU A 118 -2.08 7.83 -5.87
N THR A 119 -1.44 6.66 -5.93
CA THR A 119 0.02 6.54 -6.00
C THR A 119 0.57 6.73 -7.43
N ASN A 120 -0.22 6.45 -8.47
CA ASN A 120 0.19 6.34 -9.87
C ASN A 120 0.68 7.62 -10.59
N ARG A 121 0.85 8.79 -9.95
CA ARG A 121 1.17 10.03 -10.70
C ARG A 121 2.07 11.04 -10.02
N LYS A 122 2.87 10.66 -9.01
CA LYS A 122 3.49 11.64 -8.10
C LYS A 122 2.40 12.65 -7.59
N ARG A 123 1.10 12.27 -7.64
CA ARG A 123 -0.07 13.13 -7.38
C ARG A 123 -0.06 13.51 -5.91
N LEU A 124 0.24 12.55 -5.04
CA LEU A 124 0.49 12.79 -3.62
C LEU A 124 1.61 13.80 -3.39
N LEU A 125 2.68 13.79 -4.21
CA LEU A 125 3.76 14.78 -4.12
C LEU A 125 3.30 16.16 -4.61
N LYS A 126 2.49 16.24 -5.67
CA LYS A 126 1.91 17.50 -6.14
C LYS A 126 0.88 18.08 -5.16
N ILE A 127 0.01 17.24 -4.60
CA ILE A 127 -1.00 17.61 -3.61
C ILE A 127 -0.31 18.08 -2.33
N SER A 128 0.67 17.33 -1.82
CA SER A 128 1.44 17.76 -0.64
C SER A 128 2.21 19.06 -0.89
N ALA A 129 2.78 19.27 -2.08
CA ALA A 129 3.41 20.54 -2.44
C ALA A 129 2.41 21.71 -2.51
N LEU A 130 1.21 21.48 -3.04
CA LEU A 130 0.12 22.47 -3.07
C LEU A 130 -0.38 22.81 -1.65
N VAL A 131 -0.61 21.80 -0.81
CA VAL A 131 -1.01 21.99 0.59
C VAL A 131 0.04 22.81 1.33
N LYS A 132 1.33 22.47 1.19
CA LYS A 132 2.45 23.21 1.80
C LYS A 132 2.48 24.67 1.35
N LYS A 133 2.17 24.95 0.08
CA LYS A 133 2.11 26.30 -0.47
C LYS A 133 0.96 27.12 0.10
N ILE A 134 -0.18 26.49 0.38
CA ILE A 134 -1.35 27.13 1.02
C ILE A 134 -1.06 27.40 2.50
N THR A 135 -0.48 26.44 3.24
CA THR A 135 -0.18 26.61 4.67
C THR A 135 0.93 27.61 4.96
N LYS A 136 1.87 27.81 4.02
CA LYS A 136 2.91 28.85 4.14
C LYS A 136 2.41 30.27 3.87
N LYS A 137 1.18 30.41 3.36
CA LYS A 137 0.57 31.68 2.94
C LYS A 137 -0.52 32.16 3.92
N ALA A 138 -0.86 31.33 4.90
CA ALA A 138 -1.72 31.64 6.04
C ALA A 138 -0.84 31.92 7.27
#